data_AF-A0A6G0IAD9-F1
#
_entry.id   AF-A0A6G0IAD9-F1
#
_cell.length_a   1.000
_cell.length_b   1.000
_cell.length_c   1.000
_cell.angle_alpha   90.00
_cell.angle_beta   90.00
_cell.angle_gamma   90.00
#
_symmetry.space_group_name_H-M   'P 1'
#
loop_
_entity.id
_entity.type
_entity.pdbx_description
1 polymer ?
#
loop_
_entity_poly.entity_id
_entity_poly.type
_entity_poly.pdbx_seq_one_letter_code
_entity_poly.pdbx_strand_id
1 'polypeptide(L)'
;MAESFIRALYELSENCDFGETKSEHIRDRLVVGIRDKGLSRRLQLMSDLKLETAVQMVRQAEDVAQQISQQERQTTLNVHEVSHRHAARRGGRQHARKRTDGAEQARSEDSRCRKCGKERHKIPAKCPALDSECRKCGKRSHWERKCFSKSVREEDEQGVDNMLSQDEASNVSEILSAIQSLSKDLNAQLGEVRNEFSTQLHDVISSNHEIKEAIGTFSERLTQAESRISAAEDQIASLTEATDTTREKVHKLDMQMEETENQRRRCNLKLVGIPEGFEKRDCRGFLRAWLPQVLSIEHQLNIEQAYRLGATPSTQNQQQSATKPRVVLVKFLSYHDRDTVLKAACLKEVKLENNHVMFFCHQRSRNNENFLMA
;
A
#
# COMPACT_ATOMS: atom_id res chain seq x y z
N MET A 1 1.84 18.58 16.38
CA MET A 1 2.72 17.47 16.80
C MET A 1 1.84 16.39 17.41
N ALA A 2 2.19 15.12 17.32
CA ALA A 2 1.37 14.03 17.84
C ALA A 2 1.24 14.13 19.37
N GLU A 3 2.27 14.58 20.09
CA GLU A 3 2.21 14.83 21.54
C GLU A 3 1.11 15.83 21.93
N SER A 4 0.98 16.94 21.20
CA SER A 4 -0.07 17.93 21.50
C SER A 4 -1.47 17.35 21.27
N PHE A 5 -1.61 16.46 20.28
CA PHE A 5 -2.88 15.82 19.98
C PHE A 5 -3.25 14.76 21.02
N ILE A 6 -2.28 13.92 21.40
CA ILE A 6 -2.45 12.90 22.44
C ILE A 6 -2.83 13.57 23.77
N ARG A 7 -2.13 14.63 24.17
CA ARG A 7 -2.43 15.39 25.39
C ARG A 7 -3.86 15.95 25.39
N ALA A 8 -4.28 16.55 24.28
CA ALA A 8 -5.65 17.07 24.15
C ALA A 8 -6.71 15.98 24.27
N LEU A 9 -6.46 14.77 23.76
CA LEU A 9 -7.38 13.63 23.92
C LEU A 9 -7.49 13.20 25.38
N TYR A 10 -6.38 13.16 26.13
CA TYR A 10 -6.41 12.85 27.56
C TYR A 10 -7.17 13.92 28.35
N GLU A 11 -6.90 15.21 28.10
CA GLU A 11 -7.58 16.33 28.77
C GLU A 11 -9.09 16.35 28.49
N LEU A 12 -9.51 16.10 27.25
CA LEU A 12 -10.94 15.96 26.91
C LEU A 12 -11.58 14.75 27.60
N SER A 13 -10.83 13.66 27.77
CA SER A 13 -11.33 12.44 28.42
C SER A 13 -11.44 12.53 29.94
N GLU A 14 -10.83 13.54 30.59
CA GLU A 14 -10.97 13.76 32.04
C GLU A 14 -12.36 14.27 32.43
N ASN A 15 -13.04 14.95 31.51
CA ASN A 15 -14.38 15.52 31.74
C ASN A 15 -15.52 14.61 31.25
N CYS A 16 -15.22 13.36 30.88
CA CYS A 16 -16.17 12.42 30.32
C CYS A 16 -16.25 11.13 31.16
N ASP A 17 -17.46 10.62 31.36
CA ASP A 17 -17.73 9.43 32.18
C ASP A 17 -17.61 8.14 31.35
N PHE A 18 -16.38 7.76 31.02
CA PHE A 18 -16.08 6.58 30.18
C PHE A 18 -15.84 5.27 30.97
N GLY A 19 -15.82 5.33 32.30
CA GLY A 19 -15.55 4.18 33.17
C GLY A 19 -14.26 3.43 32.82
N GLU A 20 -14.31 2.09 32.85
CA GLU A 20 -13.16 1.22 32.55
C GLU A 20 -12.76 1.22 31.05
N THR A 21 -13.64 1.70 30.16
CA THR A 21 -13.40 1.73 28.71
C THR A 21 -12.76 3.03 28.22
N LYS A 22 -12.34 3.92 29.13
CA LYS A 22 -11.67 5.19 28.81
C LYS A 22 -10.50 5.00 27.85
N SER A 23 -9.68 3.99 28.09
CA SER A 23 -8.50 3.72 27.26
C SER A 23 -8.86 3.30 25.83
N GLU A 24 -9.97 2.57 25.65
CA GLU A 24 -10.45 2.14 24.33
C GLU A 24 -10.99 3.32 23.52
N HIS A 25 -11.75 4.22 24.17
CA HIS A 25 -12.29 5.41 23.51
C HIS A 25 -11.19 6.38 23.07
N ILE A 26 -10.17 6.59 23.92
CA ILE A 26 -9.00 7.41 23.57
C ILE A 26 -8.22 6.76 22.42
N ARG A 27 -8.03 5.43 22.45
CA ARG A 27 -7.36 4.67 21.38
C ARG A 27 -8.09 4.85 20.06
N ASP A 28 -9.40 4.62 20.02
CA ASP A 28 -10.17 4.68 18.78
C ASP A 28 -10.20 6.10 18.21
N ARG A 29 -10.32 7.10 19.09
CA ARG A 29 -10.26 8.51 18.68
C ARG A 29 -8.87 8.91 18.17
N LEU A 30 -7.81 8.39 18.79
CA LEU A 30 -6.44 8.58 18.35
C LEU A 30 -6.23 7.97 16.95
N VAL A 31 -6.60 6.70 16.77
CA VAL A 31 -6.41 5.96 15.51
C VAL A 31 -7.11 6.63 14.32
N VAL A 32 -8.35 7.09 14.51
CA VAL A 32 -9.11 7.79 13.45
C VAL A 32 -8.62 9.23 13.26
N GLY A 33 -8.16 9.87 14.34
CA GLY A 33 -7.75 11.28 14.37
C GLY A 33 -6.35 11.56 13.79
N ILE A 34 -5.52 10.54 13.60
CA ILE A 34 -4.18 10.70 12.99
C ILE A 34 -4.30 11.22 11.55
N ARG A 35 -3.43 12.18 11.23
CA ARG A 35 -3.35 12.78 9.89
C ARG A 35 -2.77 11.82 8.85
N ASP A 36 -1.75 11.05 9.22
CA ASP A 36 -1.19 9.99 8.38
C ASP A 36 -2.19 8.83 8.21
N LYS A 37 -2.79 8.76 7.03
CA LYS A 37 -3.79 7.73 6.68
C LYS A 37 -3.16 6.34 6.47
N GLY A 38 -1.87 6.26 6.16
CA GLY A 38 -1.15 5.00 6.08
C GLY A 38 -0.94 4.40 7.46
N LEU A 39 -0.47 5.19 8.43
CA LEU A 39 -0.35 4.75 9.82
C LEU A 39 -1.71 4.41 10.44
N SER A 40 -2.73 5.25 10.22
CA SER A 40 -4.10 5.00 10.69
C SER A 40 -4.64 3.65 10.19
N ARG A 41 -4.47 3.33 8.90
CA ARG A 41 -4.87 2.04 8.32
C ARG A 41 -4.11 0.87 8.95
N ARG A 42 -2.79 1.00 9.18
CA ARG A 42 -1.99 -0.06 9.83
C ARG A 42 -2.45 -0.34 11.25
N LEU A 43 -2.73 0.71 12.02
CA LEU A 43 -3.24 0.57 13.39
C LEU A 43 -4.62 -0.11 13.43
N GLN A 44 -5.50 0.20 12.46
CA GLN A 44 -6.82 -0.44 12.36
C GLN A 44 -6.78 -1.93 11.98
N LEU A 45 -5.66 -2.40 11.41
CA LEU A 45 -5.49 -3.82 11.04
C LEU A 45 -4.95 -4.68 12.18
N MET A 46 -4.52 -4.09 13.29
CA MET A 46 -4.02 -4.83 14.45
C MET A 46 -5.20 -5.30 15.31
N SER A 47 -5.37 -6.62 15.45
CA SER A 47 -6.50 -7.25 16.17
C SER A 47 -6.56 -6.90 17.66
N ASP A 48 -5.40 -6.82 18.32
CA ASP A 48 -5.29 -6.58 19.77
C ASP A 48 -4.55 -5.27 20.07
N LEU A 49 -4.99 -4.17 19.46
CA LEU A 49 -4.36 -2.87 19.66
C LEU A 49 -4.71 -2.29 21.04
N LYS A 50 -3.70 -2.05 21.88
CA LYS A 50 -3.83 -1.33 23.15
C LYS A 50 -3.48 0.15 23.00
N LEU A 51 -3.97 1.00 23.91
CA LEU A 51 -3.74 2.45 23.87
C LEU A 51 -2.24 2.78 23.96
N GLU A 52 -1.50 2.09 24.83
CA GLU A 52 -0.06 2.31 25.01
C GLU A 52 0.71 2.03 23.71
N THR A 53 0.40 0.91 23.06
CA THR A 53 1.00 0.51 21.79
C THR A 53 0.67 1.51 20.67
N ALA A 54 -0.58 1.98 20.60
CA ALA A 54 -1.00 2.99 19.64
C ALA A 54 -0.23 4.32 19.82
N VAL A 55 -0.10 4.77 21.07
CA VAL A 55 0.69 5.99 21.42
C VAL A 55 2.15 5.82 21.03
N GLN A 56 2.76 4.67 21.35
CA GLN A 56 4.16 4.41 21.02
C GLN A 56 4.41 4.41 19.51
N MET A 57 3.55 3.75 18.73
CA MET A 57 3.68 3.71 17.26
C MET A 57 3.50 5.09 16.63
N VAL A 58 2.60 5.91 17.17
CA VAL A 58 2.39 7.29 16.71
C VAL A 58 3.61 8.15 16.98
N ARG A 59 4.23 8.05 18.17
CA ARG A 59 5.47 8.75 18.51
C ARG A 59 6.62 8.37 17.57
N GLN A 60 6.84 7.07 17.40
CA GLN A 60 7.88 6.55 16.51
C GLN A 60 7.70 7.02 15.07
N ALA A 61 6.46 7.05 14.57
CA ALA A 61 6.17 7.53 13.22
C ALA A 61 6.46 9.03 13.07
N GLU A 62 6.17 9.84 14.10
CA GLU A 62 6.50 11.28 14.08
C GLU A 62 8.01 11.52 14.14
N ASP A 63 8.75 10.76 14.95
CA ASP A 63 10.21 10.83 15.02
C ASP A 63 10.85 10.48 13.66
N VAL A 64 10.39 9.41 13.02
CA VAL A 64 10.85 9.00 11.68
C VAL A 64 10.53 10.09 10.65
N ALA A 65 9.32 10.66 10.67
CA ALA A 65 8.95 11.73 9.75
C ALA A 65 9.83 12.99 9.95
N GLN A 66 10.18 13.33 11.20
CA GLN A 66 11.10 14.43 11.49
C GLN A 66 12.52 14.13 11.00
N GLN A 67 13.03 12.92 11.23
CA GLN A 67 14.36 12.50 10.76
C GLN A 67 14.45 12.54 9.23
N ILE A 68 13.44 12.01 8.53
CA ILE A 68 13.37 12.05 7.06
C ILE A 68 13.37 13.50 6.58
N SER A 69 12.55 14.38 7.18
CA SER A 69 12.49 15.79 6.77
C SER A 69 13.82 16.53 7.01
N GLN A 70 14.55 16.20 8.09
CA GLN A 70 15.88 16.74 8.36
C GLN A 70 16.92 16.21 7.35
N GLN A 71 16.84 14.92 7.01
CA GLN A 71 17.72 14.30 6.02
C GLN A 71 17.47 14.86 4.62
N GLU A 72 16.21 15.08 4.22
CA GLU A 72 15.82 15.73 2.96
C GLU A 72 16.32 17.17 2.86
N ARG A 73 16.32 17.92 3.98
CA ARG A 73 16.93 19.25 4.04
C ARG A 73 18.45 19.22 3.89
N GLN A 74 19.13 18.18 4.38
CA GLN A 74 20.57 17.98 4.16
C GLN A 74 20.90 17.52 2.73
N THR A 75 20.09 16.64 2.13
CA THR A 75 20.30 16.22 0.74
C THR A 75 19.95 17.31 -0.27
N THR A 76 18.95 18.16 -0.02
CA THR A 76 18.64 19.30 -0.91
C THR A 76 19.73 20.38 -0.93
N LEU A 77 20.50 20.54 0.17
CA LEU A 77 21.70 21.39 0.18
C LEU A 77 22.87 20.78 -0.61
N ASN A 78 22.98 19.45 -0.64
CA ASN A 78 24.03 18.74 -1.39
C ASN A 78 23.68 18.50 -2.87
N VAL A 79 22.41 18.54 -3.26
CA VAL A 79 21.95 18.31 -4.65
C VAL A 79 21.87 19.61 -5.45
N HIS A 80 21.88 20.79 -4.81
CA HIS A 80 21.94 22.06 -5.55
C HIS A 80 23.30 22.34 -6.24
N GLU A 81 24.34 21.54 -5.95
CA GLU A 81 25.64 21.61 -6.67
C GLU A 81 25.65 20.80 -7.98
N VAL A 82 24.63 19.97 -8.25
CA VAL A 82 24.54 19.12 -9.46
C VAL A 82 23.17 19.20 -10.12
N SER A 83 22.62 20.41 -10.27
CA SER A 83 21.41 20.61 -11.07
C SER A 83 21.48 21.85 -11.96
N HIS A 84 22.54 21.95 -12.78
CA HIS A 84 22.53 22.78 -13.99
C HIS A 84 23.34 22.15 -15.13
N ARG A 85 23.18 20.86 -15.40
CA ARG A 85 23.57 20.28 -16.69
C ARG A 85 22.51 19.25 -17.09
N HIS A 86 21.98 19.40 -18.31
CA HIS A 86 20.98 18.55 -18.97
C HIS A 86 19.52 19.01 -18.93
N ALA A 87 19.26 20.27 -19.31
CA ALA A 87 18.07 20.58 -20.10
C ALA A 87 18.36 21.78 -21.01
N ALA A 88 17.80 21.75 -22.23
CA ALA A 88 17.85 22.77 -23.27
C ALA A 88 19.11 22.84 -24.17
N ARG A 89 19.13 22.00 -25.21
CA ARG A 89 19.61 22.41 -26.55
C ARG A 89 18.67 21.92 -27.64
N ARG A 90 17.68 22.74 -27.98
CA ARG A 90 17.12 22.86 -29.34
C ARG A 90 17.04 24.34 -29.70
N GLY A 91 17.67 24.71 -30.81
CA GLY A 91 17.37 25.90 -31.61
C GLY A 91 18.16 27.18 -31.27
N GLY A 92 18.69 27.83 -32.32
CA GLY A 92 18.85 29.28 -32.35
C GLY A 92 20.28 29.82 -32.37
N ARG A 93 20.79 30.12 -33.57
CA ARG A 93 21.91 31.03 -33.82
C ARG A 93 21.54 32.46 -33.38
N GLN A 94 22.48 33.23 -32.83
CA GLN A 94 23.07 34.46 -33.42
C GLN A 94 23.78 35.33 -32.36
N HIS A 95 24.90 35.90 -32.80
CA HIS A 95 25.70 37.04 -32.31
C HIS A 95 25.31 37.74 -31.00
N ALA A 96 26.31 37.96 -30.12
CA ALA A 96 26.88 39.31 -29.89
C ALA A 96 27.98 39.29 -28.81
N ARG A 97 28.95 40.17 -29.01
CA ARG A 97 30.10 40.48 -28.16
C ARG A 97 29.68 41.02 -26.79
N LYS A 98 30.38 40.64 -25.73
CA LYS A 98 30.96 41.63 -24.79
C LYS A 98 32.08 41.02 -23.95
N ARG A 99 33.20 41.74 -23.96
CA ARG A 99 34.36 41.61 -23.09
C ARG A 99 34.05 42.25 -21.74
N THR A 100 34.60 41.68 -20.68
CA THR A 100 35.21 42.32 -19.48
C THR A 100 35.94 41.17 -18.77
N ASP A 101 37.25 41.02 -18.97
CA ASP A 101 38.34 41.67 -18.21
C ASP A 101 38.29 41.33 -16.71
N GLY A 102 39.28 40.55 -16.25
CA GLY A 102 39.64 40.47 -14.82
C GLY A 102 39.71 39.07 -14.20
N ALA A 103 40.69 38.24 -14.59
CA ALA A 103 41.38 37.29 -13.71
C ALA A 103 42.56 36.68 -14.45
N GLU A 104 43.66 37.42 -14.42
CA GLU A 104 44.99 37.00 -14.81
C GLU A 104 45.51 35.89 -13.89
N GLN A 105 46.35 35.04 -14.48
CA GLN A 105 47.39 34.20 -13.89
C GLN A 105 47.09 32.74 -13.57
N ALA A 106 47.91 31.92 -14.25
CA ALA A 106 48.27 30.51 -14.04
C ALA A 106 47.61 29.44 -14.93
N ARG A 107 48.48 28.84 -15.77
CA ARG A 107 48.38 27.55 -16.49
C ARG A 107 47.98 27.58 -17.97
N SER A 108 48.88 28.15 -18.77
CA SER A 108 49.06 27.80 -20.18
C SER A 108 50.46 27.22 -20.37
N GLU A 109 50.66 25.90 -20.20
CA GLU A 109 51.92 25.29 -20.67
C GLU A 109 51.95 23.77 -20.95
N ASP A 110 50.87 22.99 -20.80
CA ASP A 110 50.91 21.53 -21.10
C ASP A 110 49.99 21.09 -22.24
N SER A 111 50.15 21.71 -23.42
CA SER A 111 49.45 21.33 -24.66
C SER A 111 50.40 20.79 -25.73
N ARG A 112 51.55 20.21 -25.35
CA ARG A 112 52.49 19.59 -26.30
C ARG A 112 52.46 18.07 -26.20
N CYS A 113 52.44 17.40 -27.34
CA CYS A 113 52.44 15.95 -27.45
C CYS A 113 53.72 15.35 -26.81
N ARG A 114 53.54 14.37 -25.91
CA ARG A 114 54.65 13.74 -25.18
C ARG A 114 55.56 12.85 -26.04
N LYS A 115 55.16 12.51 -27.27
CA LYS A 115 55.93 11.66 -28.20
C LYS A 115 56.76 12.48 -29.20
N CYS A 116 56.14 13.44 -29.89
CA CYS A 116 56.80 14.25 -30.92
C CYS A 116 57.18 15.66 -30.46
N GLY A 117 56.66 16.15 -29.33
CA GLY A 117 56.92 17.50 -28.81
C GLY A 117 56.24 18.65 -29.55
N LYS A 118 55.46 18.37 -30.61
CA LYS A 118 54.59 19.34 -31.31
C LYS A 118 53.28 19.57 -30.53
N GLU A 119 52.42 20.44 -31.02
CA GLU A 119 51.09 20.69 -30.44
C GLU A 119 50.26 19.40 -30.27
N ARG A 120 49.39 19.37 -29.26
CA ARG A 120 48.58 18.19 -28.90
C ARG A 120 47.68 17.74 -30.06
N HIS A 121 47.91 16.53 -30.56
CA HIS A 121 47.09 15.94 -31.61
C HIS A 121 45.85 15.26 -31.01
N LYS A 122 44.68 15.44 -31.65
CA LYS A 122 43.40 14.81 -31.22
C LYS A 122 43.39 13.29 -31.34
N ILE A 123 44.21 12.73 -32.23
CA ILE A 123 44.29 11.29 -32.50
C ILE A 123 45.75 10.85 -32.28
N PRO A 124 46.04 10.03 -31.25
CA PRO A 124 47.40 9.59 -30.91
C PRO A 124 48.09 8.81 -32.04
N ALA A 125 47.32 8.06 -32.85
CA ALA A 125 47.83 7.25 -33.96
C ALA A 125 48.37 8.06 -35.14
N LYS A 126 48.01 9.35 -35.27
CA LYS A 126 48.54 10.24 -36.32
C LYS A 126 49.80 10.99 -35.88
N CYS A 127 50.38 10.61 -34.74
CA CYS A 127 51.60 11.24 -34.26
C CYS A 127 52.76 10.92 -35.22
N PRO A 128 53.46 11.91 -35.78
CA PRO A 128 54.59 11.66 -36.68
C PRO A 128 55.75 10.89 -36.02
N ALA A 129 55.81 10.92 -34.70
CA ALA A 129 56.81 10.20 -33.92
C ALA A 129 56.45 8.74 -33.65
N LEU A 130 55.24 8.26 -34.01
CA LEU A 130 54.77 6.92 -33.66
C LEU A 130 55.60 5.82 -34.34
N ASP A 131 55.89 5.97 -35.63
CA ASP A 131 56.63 4.97 -36.42
C ASP A 131 58.10 5.31 -36.67
N SER A 132 58.54 6.51 -36.28
CA SER A 132 59.92 6.95 -36.45
C SER A 132 60.81 6.58 -35.25
N GLU A 133 62.08 6.30 -35.57
CA GLU A 133 63.10 5.94 -34.60
C GLU A 133 63.72 7.19 -33.96
N CYS A 134 63.89 7.14 -32.65
CA CYS A 134 64.54 8.20 -31.90
C CYS A 134 66.05 8.20 -32.18
N ARG A 135 66.58 9.30 -32.72
CA ARG A 135 68.01 9.45 -33.00
C ARG A 135 68.92 9.37 -31.77
N LYS A 136 68.36 9.52 -30.56
CA LYS A 136 69.11 9.47 -29.29
C LYS A 136 69.17 8.09 -28.65
N CYS A 137 68.15 7.24 -28.82
CA CYS A 137 68.08 5.93 -28.15
C CYS A 137 67.73 4.75 -29.06
N GLY A 138 67.52 5.00 -30.37
CA GLY A 138 67.16 3.99 -31.36
C GLY A 138 65.75 3.41 -31.24
N LYS A 139 64.99 3.73 -30.17
CA LYS A 139 63.64 3.18 -29.96
C LYS A 139 62.58 3.93 -30.78
N ARG A 140 61.59 3.20 -31.29
CA ARG A 140 60.44 3.74 -32.05
C ARG A 140 59.44 4.45 -31.11
N SER A 141 58.52 5.25 -31.65
CA SER A 141 57.40 5.90 -30.93
C SER A 141 57.67 7.26 -30.26
N HIS A 142 58.86 7.83 -30.39
CA HIS A 142 59.17 9.20 -29.91
C HIS A 142 60.36 9.83 -30.64
N TRP A 143 60.51 11.16 -30.54
CA TRP A 143 61.66 11.88 -31.08
C TRP A 143 62.67 12.29 -30.00
N GLU A 144 63.90 12.57 -30.43
CA GLU A 144 65.04 12.97 -29.59
C GLU A 144 64.69 14.06 -28.56
N ARG A 145 63.92 15.08 -28.97
CA ARG A 145 63.50 16.19 -28.09
C ARG A 145 62.60 15.77 -26.92
N LYS A 146 61.95 14.62 -27.00
CA LYS A 146 61.09 14.03 -25.97
C LYS A 146 61.63 12.67 -25.48
N CYS A 147 62.89 12.40 -25.77
CA CYS A 147 63.55 11.19 -25.33
C CYS A 147 63.92 11.30 -23.85
N PHE A 148 63.46 10.35 -23.06
CA PHE A 148 63.75 10.27 -21.62
C PHE A 148 65.01 9.46 -21.30
N SER A 149 65.73 8.96 -22.32
CA SER A 149 67.03 8.33 -22.06
C SER A 149 68.02 9.40 -21.59
N LYS A 150 68.60 9.16 -20.40
CA LYS A 150 69.77 9.91 -19.94
C LYS A 150 70.88 9.71 -20.97
N SER A 151 71.50 10.80 -21.42
CA SER A 151 72.78 10.67 -22.11
C SER A 151 73.75 10.10 -21.09
N VAL A 152 74.21 8.89 -21.29
CA VAL A 152 75.50 8.49 -20.72
C VAL A 152 76.51 9.21 -21.60
N ARG A 153 77.18 10.22 -21.05
CA ARG A 153 78.46 10.64 -21.60
C ARG A 153 79.42 9.52 -21.21
N GLU A 154 80.05 8.88 -22.18
CA GLU A 154 81.31 8.20 -21.91
C GLU A 154 82.26 9.32 -21.48
N GLU A 155 82.49 9.43 -20.18
CA GLU A 155 83.55 10.26 -19.64
C GLU A 155 84.85 9.51 -19.91
N ASP A 156 85.76 10.17 -20.61
CA ASP A 156 87.14 9.73 -20.75
C ASP A 156 87.69 9.36 -19.36
N GLU A 157 88.14 8.13 -19.20
CA GLU A 157 89.02 7.72 -18.11
C GLU A 157 90.34 8.50 -18.24
N GLN A 158 90.36 9.73 -17.75
CA GLN A 158 91.59 10.41 -17.37
C GLN A 158 91.64 10.41 -15.85
N GLY A 159 92.58 9.61 -15.35
CA GLY A 159 92.80 9.35 -13.95
C GLY A 159 92.80 10.62 -13.11
N VAL A 160 91.88 10.65 -12.15
CA VAL A 160 92.05 11.43 -10.94
C VAL A 160 92.60 10.44 -9.92
N ASP A 161 93.92 10.50 -9.73
CA ASP A 161 94.60 9.82 -8.63
C ASP A 161 93.99 10.35 -7.32
N ASN A 162 93.04 9.60 -6.78
CA ASN A 162 92.47 9.87 -5.48
C ASN A 162 93.32 9.10 -4.47
N MET A 163 94.30 9.80 -3.91
CA MET A 163 95.07 9.33 -2.78
C MET A 163 94.14 9.30 -1.55
N LEU A 164 93.31 8.26 -1.44
CA LEU A 164 92.57 7.93 -0.22
C LEU A 164 93.33 6.85 0.52
N SER A 165 93.53 7.08 1.81
CA SER A 165 94.16 6.16 2.75
C SER A 165 93.43 4.81 2.73
N GLN A 166 94.16 3.70 2.90
CA GLN A 166 93.60 2.33 2.94
C GLN A 166 92.43 2.17 3.94
N ASP A 167 92.39 3.03 4.96
CA ASP A 167 91.34 3.04 5.98
C ASP A 167 89.99 3.59 5.47
N GLU A 168 89.97 4.49 4.46
CA GLU A 168 88.74 5.08 3.93
C GLU A 168 88.04 4.18 2.89
N ALA A 169 88.82 3.44 2.09
CA ALA A 169 88.29 2.48 1.12
C ALA A 169 87.58 1.28 1.78
N SER A 170 88.08 0.85 2.95
CA SER A 170 87.46 -0.21 3.76
C SER A 170 86.09 0.22 4.31
N ASN A 171 86.01 1.44 4.85
CA ASN A 171 84.76 1.98 5.38
C ASN A 171 83.69 2.16 4.30
N VAL A 172 84.06 2.59 3.10
CA VAL A 172 83.12 2.73 1.96
C VAL A 172 82.61 1.37 1.49
N SER A 173 83.47 0.35 1.44
CA SER A 173 83.06 -1.03 1.08
C SER A 173 82.08 -1.62 2.09
N GLU A 174 82.31 -1.39 3.38
CA GLU A 174 81.45 -1.86 4.46
C GLU A 174 80.07 -1.18 4.40
N ILE A 175 80.02 0.14 4.15
CA ILE A 175 78.75 0.89 3.94
C ILE A 175 77.99 0.37 2.71
N LEU A 176 78.69 0.12 1.59
CA LEU A 176 78.05 -0.42 0.39
C LEU A 176 77.44 -1.81 0.64
N SER A 177 78.13 -2.67 1.39
CA SER A 177 77.62 -3.99 1.77
C SER A 177 76.38 -3.89 2.65
N ALA A 178 76.36 -2.95 3.59
CA ALA A 178 75.20 -2.69 4.47
C ALA A 178 74.00 -2.17 3.69
N ILE A 179 74.21 -1.26 2.72
CA ILE A 179 73.15 -0.76 1.82
C ILE A 179 72.61 -1.90 0.95
N GLN A 180 73.46 -2.78 0.44
CA GLN A 180 73.04 -3.94 -0.35
C GLN A 180 72.24 -4.95 0.48
N SER A 181 72.64 -5.19 1.72
CA SER A 181 71.87 -6.02 2.67
C SER A 181 70.51 -5.41 2.96
N LEU A 182 70.45 -4.12 3.29
CA LEU A 182 69.19 -3.43 3.56
C LEU A 182 68.27 -3.41 2.34
N SER A 183 68.83 -3.22 1.14
CA SER A 183 68.07 -3.30 -0.10
C SER A 183 67.49 -4.70 -0.34
N LYS A 184 68.25 -5.75 -0.01
CA LYS A 184 67.78 -7.13 -0.09
C LYS A 184 66.65 -7.39 0.90
N ASP A 185 66.78 -6.94 2.14
CA ASP A 185 65.75 -7.11 3.17
C ASP A 185 64.47 -6.33 2.85
N LEU A 186 64.58 -5.08 2.38
CA LEU A 186 63.44 -4.28 1.94
C LEU A 186 62.70 -4.94 0.76
N ASN A 187 63.43 -5.49 -0.20
CA ASN A 187 62.82 -6.21 -1.32
C ASN A 187 62.15 -7.51 -0.88
N ALA A 188 62.69 -8.20 0.12
CA ALA A 188 62.07 -9.39 0.72
C ALA A 188 60.75 -9.02 1.42
N GLN A 189 60.77 -8.00 2.28
CA GLN A 189 59.57 -7.50 2.98
C GLN A 189 58.51 -6.98 1.99
N LEU A 190 58.90 -6.25 0.95
CA LEU A 190 57.99 -5.83 -0.13
C LEU A 190 57.39 -7.03 -0.86
N GLY A 191 58.17 -8.10 -1.06
CA GLY A 191 57.71 -9.36 -1.62
C GLY A 191 56.65 -10.04 -0.75
N GLU A 192 56.88 -10.11 0.56
CA GLU A 192 55.94 -10.67 1.54
C GLU A 192 54.63 -9.89 1.58
N VAL A 193 54.68 -8.57 1.78
CA VAL A 193 53.48 -7.70 1.81
C VAL A 193 52.71 -7.78 0.49
N ARG A 194 53.40 -7.83 -0.65
CA ARG A 194 52.75 -8.00 -1.95
C ARG A 194 52.03 -9.35 -2.05
N ASN A 195 52.64 -10.42 -1.58
CA ASN A 195 52.05 -11.75 -1.62
C ASN A 195 50.84 -11.82 -0.68
N GLU A 196 50.94 -11.29 0.54
CA GLU A 196 49.83 -11.18 1.49
C GLU A 196 48.66 -10.39 0.90
N PHE A 197 48.93 -9.20 0.35
CA PHE A 197 47.91 -8.40 -0.30
C PHE A 197 47.28 -9.12 -1.50
N SER A 198 48.07 -9.86 -2.28
CA SER A 198 47.56 -10.66 -3.40
C SER A 198 46.65 -11.80 -2.92
N THR A 199 46.95 -12.43 -1.78
CA THR A 199 46.08 -13.47 -1.19
C THR A 199 44.77 -12.87 -0.68
N GLN A 200 44.82 -11.76 0.05
CA GLN A 200 43.61 -11.07 0.54
C GLN A 200 42.73 -10.60 -0.62
N LEU A 201 43.32 -10.07 -1.70
CA LEU A 201 42.57 -9.71 -2.89
C LEU A 201 41.91 -10.92 -3.55
N HIS A 202 42.59 -12.07 -3.59
CA HIS A 202 42.01 -13.28 -4.13
C HIS A 202 40.82 -13.77 -3.30
N ASP A 203 40.93 -13.75 -1.97
CA ASP A 203 39.86 -14.12 -1.06
C ASP A 203 38.62 -13.22 -1.25
N VAL A 204 38.83 -11.90 -1.39
CA VAL A 204 37.75 -10.94 -1.66
C VAL A 204 37.12 -11.17 -3.03
N ILE A 205 37.91 -11.49 -4.06
CA ILE A 205 37.36 -11.82 -5.39
C ILE A 205 36.52 -13.11 -5.31
N SER A 206 37.00 -14.12 -4.57
CA SER A 206 36.26 -15.38 -4.39
C SER A 206 34.95 -15.16 -3.65
N SER A 207 34.97 -14.42 -2.54
CA SER A 207 33.74 -14.12 -1.80
C SER A 207 32.74 -13.32 -2.65
N ASN A 208 33.22 -12.37 -3.46
CA ASN A 208 32.36 -11.64 -4.39
C ASN A 208 31.78 -12.54 -5.50
N HIS A 209 32.52 -13.56 -5.94
CA HIS A 209 32.01 -14.54 -6.89
C HIS A 209 30.88 -15.36 -6.28
N GLU A 210 31.05 -15.88 -5.06
CA GLU A 210 30.02 -16.62 -4.32
C GLU A 210 28.77 -15.78 -4.08
N ILE A 211 28.93 -14.51 -3.68
CA ILE A 211 27.81 -13.58 -3.52
C ILE A 211 27.07 -13.38 -4.85
N LYS A 212 27.80 -13.25 -5.95
CA LYS A 212 27.20 -13.08 -7.28
C LYS A 212 26.38 -14.30 -7.68
N GLU A 213 26.88 -15.51 -7.41
CA GLU A 213 26.13 -16.74 -7.65
C GLU A 213 24.87 -16.81 -6.78
N ALA A 214 25.00 -16.53 -5.47
CA ALA A 214 23.86 -16.51 -4.56
C ALA A 214 22.79 -15.50 -5.02
N ILE A 215 23.18 -14.28 -5.39
CA ILE A 215 22.27 -13.25 -5.93
C ILE A 215 21.58 -13.74 -7.22
N GLY A 216 22.29 -14.45 -8.10
CA GLY A 216 21.71 -15.07 -9.28
C GLY A 216 20.57 -16.03 -8.94
N THR A 217 20.82 -16.96 -8.00
CA THR A 217 19.78 -17.92 -7.56
C THR A 217 18.59 -17.23 -6.87
N PHE A 218 18.85 -16.18 -6.08
CA PHE A 218 17.78 -15.39 -5.47
C PHE A 218 16.96 -14.63 -6.52
N SER A 219 17.60 -14.09 -7.55
CA SER A 219 16.91 -13.43 -8.66
C SER A 219 15.95 -14.40 -9.37
N GLU A 220 16.37 -15.63 -9.64
CA GLU A 220 15.50 -16.64 -10.26
C GLU A 220 14.30 -17.00 -9.38
N ARG A 221 14.55 -17.22 -8.08
CA ARG A 221 13.48 -17.51 -7.11
C ARG A 221 12.51 -16.34 -6.98
N LEU A 222 13.02 -15.10 -7.02
CA LEU A 222 12.21 -13.89 -6.95
C LEU A 222 11.32 -13.78 -8.19
N THR A 223 11.86 -13.96 -9.39
CA THR A 223 11.07 -13.95 -10.63
C THR A 223 10.00 -15.04 -10.64
N GLN A 224 10.30 -16.23 -10.12
CA GLN A 224 9.29 -17.28 -9.97
C GLN A 224 8.19 -16.90 -8.97
N ALA A 225 8.54 -16.28 -7.85
CA ALA A 225 7.58 -15.80 -6.86
C ALA A 225 6.70 -14.69 -7.46
N GLU A 226 7.28 -13.73 -8.17
CA GLU A 226 6.57 -12.66 -8.88
C GLU A 226 5.56 -13.22 -9.88
N SER A 227 5.95 -14.21 -10.68
CA SER A 227 5.03 -14.86 -11.62
C SER A 227 3.87 -15.56 -10.92
N ARG A 228 4.12 -16.24 -9.80
CA ARG A 228 3.06 -16.88 -9.00
C ARG A 228 2.13 -15.86 -8.35
N ILE A 229 2.67 -14.73 -7.90
CA ILE A 229 1.88 -13.64 -7.32
C ILE A 229 0.97 -13.03 -8.40
N SER A 230 1.50 -12.74 -9.58
CA SER A 230 0.70 -12.22 -10.70
C SER A 230 -0.45 -13.15 -11.08
N ALA A 231 -0.20 -14.47 -11.17
CA ALA A 231 -1.26 -15.42 -11.47
C ALA A 231 -2.33 -15.50 -10.36
N ALA A 232 -1.92 -15.37 -9.09
CA ALA A 232 -2.85 -15.34 -7.97
C ALA A 232 -3.67 -14.04 -7.94
N GLU A 233 -3.07 -12.90 -8.27
CA GLU A 233 -3.74 -11.61 -8.39
C GLU A 233 -4.83 -11.66 -9.48
N ASP A 234 -4.52 -12.24 -10.65
CA ASP A 234 -5.50 -12.43 -11.73
C ASP A 234 -6.68 -13.31 -11.30
N GLN A 235 -6.41 -14.39 -10.55
CA GLN A 235 -7.45 -15.25 -9.98
C GLN A 235 -8.32 -14.52 -8.95
N ILE A 236 -7.70 -13.71 -8.08
CA ILE A 236 -8.43 -12.90 -7.08
C ILE A 236 -9.33 -11.89 -7.79
N ALA A 237 -8.84 -11.23 -8.85
CA ALA A 237 -9.65 -10.30 -9.63
C ALA A 237 -10.88 -10.99 -10.24
N SER A 238 -10.69 -12.15 -10.87
CA SER A 238 -11.79 -12.93 -11.45
C SER A 238 -12.80 -13.42 -10.40
N LEU A 239 -12.33 -13.90 -9.25
CA LEU A 239 -13.20 -14.32 -8.14
C LEU A 239 -13.96 -13.15 -7.53
N THR A 240 -13.36 -11.98 -7.46
CA THR A 240 -14.00 -10.75 -6.96
C THR A 240 -15.15 -10.35 -7.88
N GLU A 241 -14.93 -10.37 -9.20
CA GLU A 241 -15.98 -10.09 -10.20
C GLU A 241 -17.14 -11.11 -10.12
N ALA A 242 -16.83 -12.40 -9.99
CA ALA A 242 -17.84 -13.44 -9.79
C ALA A 242 -18.63 -13.24 -8.48
N THR A 243 -17.97 -12.78 -7.42
CA THR A 243 -18.61 -12.48 -6.13
C THR A 243 -19.53 -11.27 -6.23
N ASP A 244 -19.13 -10.21 -6.93
CA ASP A 244 -19.98 -9.04 -7.12
C ASP A 244 -21.21 -9.36 -7.97
N THR A 245 -21.03 -10.08 -9.08
CA THR A 245 -22.17 -10.48 -9.93
C THR A 245 -23.15 -11.42 -9.22
N THR A 246 -22.65 -12.31 -8.35
CA THR A 246 -23.53 -13.16 -7.53
C THR A 246 -24.23 -12.37 -6.44
N ARG A 247 -23.55 -11.43 -5.78
CA ARG A 247 -24.14 -10.51 -4.79
C ARG A 247 -25.26 -9.67 -5.40
N GLU A 248 -25.08 -9.14 -6.61
CA GLU A 248 -26.11 -8.40 -7.33
C GLU A 248 -27.33 -9.28 -7.65
N LYS A 249 -27.10 -10.52 -8.10
CA LYS A 249 -28.18 -11.48 -8.35
C LYS A 249 -28.94 -11.82 -7.08
N VAL A 250 -28.24 -12.03 -5.96
CA VAL A 250 -28.88 -12.28 -4.64
C VAL A 250 -29.73 -11.09 -4.22
N HIS A 251 -29.21 -9.86 -4.31
CA HIS A 251 -29.98 -8.67 -3.98
C HIS A 251 -31.22 -8.52 -4.90
N LYS A 252 -31.07 -8.77 -6.20
CA LYS A 252 -32.20 -8.73 -7.14
C LYS A 252 -33.26 -9.77 -6.81
N LEU A 253 -32.85 -11.00 -6.48
CA LEU A 253 -33.77 -12.06 -6.07
C LEU A 253 -34.46 -11.74 -4.75
N ASP A 254 -33.76 -11.13 -3.80
CA ASP A 254 -34.33 -10.70 -2.51
C ASP A 254 -35.41 -9.63 -2.72
N MET A 255 -35.14 -8.62 -3.54
CA MET A 255 -36.14 -7.60 -3.91
C MET A 255 -37.35 -8.19 -4.63
N GLN A 256 -37.13 -9.13 -5.56
CA GLN A 256 -38.23 -9.83 -6.24
C GLN A 256 -39.03 -10.73 -5.30
N MET A 257 -38.38 -11.38 -4.35
CA MET A 257 -39.04 -12.19 -3.32
C MET A 257 -39.90 -11.31 -2.41
N GLU A 258 -39.36 -10.18 -1.94
CA GLU A 258 -40.11 -9.22 -1.13
C GLU A 258 -41.30 -8.64 -1.91
N GLU A 259 -41.12 -8.29 -3.18
CA GLU A 259 -42.20 -7.78 -4.03
C GLU A 259 -43.30 -8.82 -4.26
N THR A 260 -42.94 -10.07 -4.59
CA THR A 260 -43.90 -11.14 -4.81
C THR A 260 -44.61 -11.56 -3.52
N GLU A 261 -43.91 -11.58 -2.40
CA GLU A 261 -44.49 -11.83 -1.09
C GLU A 261 -45.45 -10.69 -0.70
N ASN A 262 -45.05 -9.44 -0.89
CA ASN A 262 -45.92 -8.29 -0.66
C ASN A 262 -47.15 -8.34 -1.57
N GLN A 263 -47.01 -8.72 -2.83
CA GLN A 263 -48.13 -8.90 -3.75
C GLN A 263 -49.09 -10.01 -3.27
N ARG A 264 -48.57 -11.12 -2.73
CA ARG A 264 -49.40 -12.18 -2.13
C ARG A 264 -50.09 -11.71 -0.84
N ARG A 265 -49.38 -10.98 0.03
CA ARG A 265 -49.91 -10.45 1.29
C ARG A 265 -50.92 -9.32 1.07
N ARG A 266 -50.86 -8.56 -0.02
CA ARG A 266 -51.82 -7.52 -0.41
C ARG A 266 -53.25 -8.05 -0.57
N CYS A 267 -53.42 -9.33 -0.85
CA CYS A 267 -54.73 -9.96 -0.94
C CYS A 267 -55.23 -10.52 0.40
N ASN A 268 -54.42 -10.46 1.46
CA ASN A 268 -54.75 -11.02 2.76
C ASN A 268 -55.32 -9.97 3.71
N LEU A 269 -56.37 -10.34 4.44
CA LEU A 269 -57.05 -9.54 5.43
C LEU A 269 -57.17 -10.34 6.73
N LYS A 270 -56.87 -9.70 7.86
CA LYS A 270 -57.03 -10.29 9.19
C LYS A 270 -58.29 -9.73 9.84
N LEU A 271 -59.15 -10.64 10.31
CA LEU A 271 -60.33 -10.30 11.09
C LEU A 271 -60.12 -10.73 12.54
N VAL A 272 -60.29 -9.82 13.48
CA VAL A 272 -60.15 -10.05 14.92
C VAL A 272 -61.49 -9.77 15.58
N GLY A 273 -61.94 -10.62 16.51
CA GLY A 273 -63.19 -10.39 17.24
C GLY A 273 -64.36 -11.29 16.84
N ILE A 274 -64.22 -12.15 15.82
CA ILE A 274 -65.27 -13.12 15.45
C ILE A 274 -65.30 -14.25 16.49
N PRO A 275 -66.40 -14.46 17.24
CA PRO A 275 -66.52 -15.53 18.25
C PRO A 275 -66.23 -16.92 17.68
N GLU A 276 -65.65 -17.80 18.49
CA GLU A 276 -65.34 -19.17 18.04
C GLU A 276 -66.63 -19.97 17.75
N GLY A 277 -66.67 -20.71 16.65
CA GLY A 277 -67.82 -21.55 16.26
C GLY A 277 -68.91 -20.84 15.45
N PHE A 278 -68.90 -19.51 15.35
CA PHE A 278 -69.89 -18.74 14.58
C PHE A 278 -69.86 -19.04 13.07
N GLU A 279 -68.67 -19.33 12.55
CA GLU A 279 -68.41 -19.71 11.15
C GLU A 279 -68.97 -21.08 10.74
N LYS A 280 -69.42 -21.90 11.72
CA LYS A 280 -69.83 -23.30 11.51
C LYS A 280 -68.72 -24.10 10.80
N ARG A 281 -69.06 -25.09 9.95
CA ARG A 281 -68.07 -25.92 9.24
C ARG A 281 -67.39 -25.24 8.05
N ASP A 282 -67.95 -24.16 7.51
CA ASP A 282 -67.42 -23.47 6.32
C ASP A 282 -67.23 -21.97 6.56
N CYS A 283 -65.99 -21.61 6.92
CA CYS A 283 -65.59 -20.22 7.15
C CYS A 283 -65.66 -19.37 5.88
N ARG A 284 -65.40 -19.97 4.71
CA ARG A 284 -65.36 -19.26 3.43
C ARG A 284 -66.76 -18.88 2.98
N GLY A 285 -67.70 -19.83 3.03
CA GLY A 285 -69.10 -19.58 2.71
C GLY A 285 -69.72 -18.54 3.64
N PHE A 286 -69.45 -18.65 4.95
CA PHE A 286 -69.89 -17.66 5.94
C PHE A 286 -69.42 -16.25 5.57
N LEU A 287 -68.12 -16.03 5.35
CA LEU A 287 -67.60 -14.69 5.06
C LEU A 287 -68.07 -14.14 3.71
N ARG A 288 -68.31 -15.00 2.71
CA ARG A 288 -68.83 -14.60 1.40
C ARG A 288 -70.25 -14.04 1.48
N ALA A 289 -71.07 -14.53 2.42
CA ALA A 289 -72.42 -14.02 2.65
C ALA A 289 -72.45 -12.86 3.65
N TRP A 290 -71.66 -12.96 4.72
CA TRP A 290 -71.68 -12.04 5.84
C TRP A 290 -71.04 -10.69 5.53
N LEU A 291 -69.87 -10.66 4.86
CA LEU A 291 -69.15 -9.40 4.58
C LEU A 291 -69.97 -8.42 3.72
N PRO A 292 -70.59 -8.83 2.61
CA PRO A 292 -71.40 -7.91 1.80
C PRO A 292 -72.62 -7.37 2.56
N GLN A 293 -73.26 -8.21 3.38
CA GLN A 293 -74.44 -7.83 4.15
C GLN A 293 -74.10 -6.78 5.23
N VAL A 294 -73.02 -7.00 5.98
CA VAL A 294 -72.63 -6.12 7.09
C VAL A 294 -72.03 -4.80 6.61
N LEU A 295 -71.23 -4.84 5.55
CA LEU A 295 -70.55 -3.65 5.04
C LEU A 295 -71.37 -2.89 3.98
N SER A 296 -72.49 -3.46 3.53
CA SER A 296 -73.34 -2.94 2.44
C SER A 296 -72.56 -2.81 1.12
N ILE A 297 -71.83 -3.87 0.75
CA ILE A 297 -71.09 -3.95 -0.51
C ILE A 297 -72.00 -4.57 -1.57
N GLU A 298 -72.21 -3.87 -2.68
CA GLU A 298 -73.18 -4.25 -3.72
C GLU A 298 -72.73 -5.42 -4.61
N HIS A 299 -71.42 -5.68 -4.69
CA HIS A 299 -70.84 -6.74 -5.52
C HIS A 299 -70.38 -7.95 -4.70
N GLN A 300 -70.37 -9.13 -5.35
CA GLN A 300 -69.93 -10.37 -4.70
C GLN A 300 -68.40 -10.38 -4.50
N LEU A 301 -67.96 -10.75 -3.30
CA LEU A 301 -66.53 -10.83 -2.97
C LEU A 301 -65.94 -12.19 -3.36
N ASN A 302 -64.80 -12.18 -4.06
CA ASN A 302 -64.11 -13.39 -4.48
C ASN A 302 -63.08 -13.82 -3.43
N ILE A 303 -63.54 -14.62 -2.47
CA ILE A 303 -62.69 -15.21 -1.43
C ILE A 303 -62.08 -16.52 -1.93
N GLU A 304 -60.75 -16.58 -1.99
CA GLU A 304 -59.97 -17.77 -2.35
C GLU A 304 -59.93 -18.75 -1.18
N GLN A 305 -59.52 -18.26 0.00
CA GLN A 305 -59.39 -19.05 1.22
C GLN A 305 -59.79 -18.24 2.45
N ALA A 306 -60.33 -18.91 3.46
CA ALA A 306 -60.56 -18.32 4.77
C ALA A 306 -60.42 -19.37 5.86
N TYR A 307 -59.64 -19.08 6.90
CA TYR A 307 -59.38 -20.00 8.00
C TYR A 307 -58.94 -19.25 9.26
N ARG A 308 -59.09 -19.89 10.42
CA ARG A 308 -58.55 -19.38 11.69
C ARG A 308 -57.07 -19.69 11.84
N LEU A 309 -56.32 -18.70 12.30
CA LEU A 309 -54.91 -18.81 12.63
C LEU A 309 -54.74 -19.33 14.07
N GLY A 310 -53.84 -20.30 14.25
CA GLY A 310 -53.49 -20.89 15.54
C GLY A 310 -54.15 -22.25 15.80
N ALA A 311 -53.53 -23.05 16.69
CA ALA A 311 -54.02 -24.37 17.07
C ALA A 311 -55.44 -24.30 17.68
N THR A 312 -56.26 -25.31 17.41
CA THR A 312 -57.58 -25.44 18.04
C THR A 312 -57.41 -25.64 19.55
N PRO A 313 -58.10 -24.85 20.40
CA PRO A 313 -58.07 -25.08 21.84
C PRO A 313 -58.50 -26.52 22.13
N SER A 314 -57.70 -27.26 22.89
CA SER A 314 -58.05 -28.62 23.30
C SER A 314 -59.32 -28.59 24.16
N THR A 315 -60.20 -29.57 23.91
CA THR A 315 -61.54 -29.72 24.49
C THR A 315 -61.58 -29.72 26.03
N GLN A 316 -60.43 -29.90 26.70
CA GLN A 316 -60.32 -29.90 28.16
C GLN A 316 -60.31 -28.50 28.81
N ASN A 317 -60.06 -27.42 28.04
CA ASN A 317 -60.01 -26.04 28.57
C ASN A 317 -61.25 -25.20 28.22
N GLN A 318 -62.39 -25.83 27.90
CA GLN A 318 -63.62 -25.11 27.50
C GLN A 318 -64.33 -24.39 28.66
N GLN A 319 -63.94 -24.60 29.92
CA GLN A 319 -64.64 -24.06 31.08
C GLN A 319 -63.93 -22.91 31.81
N GLN A 320 -62.75 -22.46 31.38
CA GLN A 320 -62.06 -21.35 32.05
C GLN A 320 -61.59 -20.26 31.09
N SER A 321 -62.13 -19.07 31.37
CA SER A 321 -61.79 -17.74 30.84
C SER A 321 -62.30 -17.40 29.44
N ALA A 322 -62.85 -16.19 29.33
CA ALA A 322 -63.14 -15.47 28.10
C ALA A 322 -61.85 -15.27 27.30
N THR A 323 -61.38 -16.33 26.63
CA THR A 323 -60.18 -16.27 25.80
C THR A 323 -60.49 -15.47 24.54
N LYS A 324 -59.62 -14.52 24.21
CA LYS A 324 -59.77 -13.64 23.05
C LYS A 324 -59.93 -14.48 21.77
N PRO A 325 -60.95 -14.21 20.93
CA PRO A 325 -61.20 -15.02 19.74
C PRO A 325 -60.00 -15.01 18.78
N ARG A 326 -59.68 -16.19 18.23
CA ARG A 326 -58.57 -16.36 17.26
C ARG A 326 -58.79 -15.54 15.99
N VAL A 327 -57.68 -15.05 15.43
CA VAL A 327 -57.67 -14.25 14.19
C VAL A 327 -58.09 -15.12 13.00
N VAL A 328 -59.01 -14.62 12.19
CA VAL A 328 -59.39 -15.23 10.92
C VAL A 328 -58.57 -14.57 9.82
N LEU A 329 -57.83 -15.36 9.05
CA LEU A 329 -57.14 -14.89 7.85
C LEU A 329 -58.02 -15.16 6.64
N VAL A 330 -58.30 -14.11 5.88
CA VAL A 330 -59.07 -14.15 4.64
C VAL A 330 -58.16 -13.78 3.49
N LYS A 331 -58.08 -14.65 2.50
CA LYS A 331 -57.35 -14.42 1.24
C LYS A 331 -58.36 -14.16 0.13
N PHE A 332 -58.33 -12.95 -0.41
CA PHE A 332 -59.12 -12.55 -1.58
C PHE A 332 -58.38 -12.94 -2.87
N LEU A 333 -59.12 -13.15 -3.96
CA LEU A 333 -58.53 -13.39 -5.28
C LEU A 333 -57.94 -12.10 -5.87
N SER A 334 -58.55 -10.94 -5.55
CA SER A 334 -58.14 -9.61 -6.00
C SER A 334 -57.89 -8.69 -4.81
N TYR A 335 -56.84 -7.86 -4.90
CA TYR A 335 -56.55 -6.85 -3.88
C TYR A 335 -57.63 -5.75 -3.82
N HIS A 336 -58.33 -5.51 -4.93
CA HIS A 336 -59.42 -4.53 -4.99
C HIS A 336 -60.56 -4.92 -4.04
N ASP A 337 -60.96 -6.19 -4.03
CA ASP A 337 -61.99 -6.69 -3.11
C ASP A 337 -61.57 -6.49 -1.65
N ARG A 338 -60.30 -6.78 -1.33
CA ARG A 338 -59.73 -6.57 0.00
C ARG A 338 -59.74 -5.09 0.39
N ASP A 339 -59.33 -4.19 -0.51
CA ASP A 339 -59.30 -2.75 -0.27
C ASP A 339 -60.71 -2.17 -0.12
N THR A 340 -61.69 -2.61 -0.92
CA THR A 340 -63.09 -2.20 -0.78
C THR A 340 -63.64 -2.60 0.57
N VAL A 341 -63.39 -3.85 1.01
CA VAL A 341 -63.79 -4.32 2.34
C VAL A 341 -63.13 -3.50 3.45
N LEU A 342 -61.82 -3.23 3.35
CA LEU A 342 -61.09 -2.47 4.36
C LEU A 342 -61.56 -1.01 4.44
N LYS A 343 -61.82 -0.38 3.29
CA LYS A 343 -62.37 0.99 3.22
C LYS A 343 -63.79 1.06 3.81
N ALA A 344 -64.65 0.12 3.45
CA ALA A 344 -66.02 0.06 3.98
C ALA A 344 -66.03 -0.20 5.49
N ALA A 345 -65.13 -1.05 5.99
CA ALA A 345 -64.97 -1.31 7.42
C ALA A 345 -64.42 -0.10 8.20
N CYS A 346 -63.65 0.79 7.57
CA CYS A 346 -63.17 2.02 8.22
C CYS A 346 -64.33 3.01 8.49
N LEU A 347 -65.38 2.97 7.66
CA LEU A 347 -66.52 3.89 7.75
C LEU A 347 -67.62 3.38 8.70
N LYS A 348 -67.56 2.12 9.12
CA LYS A 348 -68.62 1.46 9.89
C LYS A 348 -68.04 0.66 11.05
N GLU A 349 -68.56 0.89 12.24
CA GLU A 349 -68.24 0.04 13.38
C GLU A 349 -68.98 -1.30 13.26
N VAL A 350 -68.23 -2.39 13.07
CA VAL A 350 -68.80 -3.73 12.93
C VAL A 350 -68.83 -4.43 14.28
N LYS A 351 -70.03 -4.73 14.77
CA LYS A 351 -70.24 -5.52 15.99
C LYS A 351 -70.92 -6.84 15.64
N LEU A 352 -70.44 -7.92 16.22
CA LEU A 352 -71.04 -9.23 16.12
C LEU A 352 -71.31 -9.76 17.53
N GLU A 353 -72.59 -9.97 17.85
CA GLU A 353 -73.06 -10.22 19.21
C GLU A 353 -72.61 -9.09 20.16
N ASN A 354 -71.64 -9.36 21.04
CA ASN A 354 -71.05 -8.38 21.98
C ASN A 354 -69.58 -8.04 21.67
N ASN A 355 -69.02 -8.53 20.56
CA ASN A 355 -67.63 -8.31 20.19
C ASN A 355 -67.50 -7.33 19.02
N HIS A 356 -66.54 -6.41 19.14
CA HIS A 356 -66.13 -5.55 18.03
C HIS A 356 -65.24 -6.34 17.08
N VAL A 357 -65.62 -6.35 15.80
CA VAL A 357 -64.82 -6.98 14.75
C VAL A 357 -63.89 -5.93 14.15
N MET A 358 -62.59 -6.16 14.30
CA MET A 358 -61.55 -5.31 13.74
C MET A 358 -60.95 -5.92 12.47
N PHE A 359 -60.66 -5.06 11.51
CA PHE A 359 -60.14 -5.40 10.19
C PHE A 359 -58.72 -4.87 10.07
N PHE A 360 -57.75 -5.75 9.84
CA PHE A 360 -56.34 -5.37 9.68
C PHE A 360 -55.81 -5.84 8.33
N CYS A 361 -55.08 -4.96 7.64
CA CYS A 361 -54.26 -5.37 6.52
C CYS A 361 -53.13 -6.29 7.01
N HIS A 362 -52.79 -7.30 6.24
CA HIS A 362 -51.64 -8.14 6.56
C HIS A 362 -50.35 -7.44 6.10
N GLN A 363 -49.85 -6.46 6.87
CA GLN A 363 -48.64 -5.72 6.50
C GLN A 363 -47.34 -6.20 7.15
N ARG A 364 -46.32 -6.11 6.30
CA ARG A 364 -44.84 -6.13 6.40
C ARG A 364 -44.13 -7.25 7.15
N SER A 365 -43.10 -7.76 6.48
CA SER A 365 -42.01 -8.55 7.05
C SER A 365 -41.24 -7.67 8.05
N ARG A 366 -41.21 -8.12 9.31
CA ARG A 366 -40.29 -7.90 10.46
C ARG A 366 -39.23 -6.78 10.53
N ASN A 367 -38.92 -6.01 9.49
CA ASN A 367 -37.78 -5.09 9.48
C ASN A 367 -38.13 -3.61 9.69
N ASN A 368 -39.38 -3.26 10.03
CA ASN A 368 -39.75 -1.90 10.40
C ASN A 368 -40.88 -1.91 11.45
N GLU A 369 -40.65 -2.56 12.59
CA GLU A 369 -41.46 -2.37 13.81
C GLU A 369 -41.04 -1.08 14.54
N ASN A 370 -41.05 0.05 13.85
CA ASN A 370 -41.00 1.35 14.51
C ASN A 370 -42.20 2.18 14.13
N PHE A 371 -43.03 2.39 15.16
CA PHE A 371 -43.96 3.50 15.34
C PHE A 371 -45.13 3.61 14.36
N LEU A 372 -46.27 3.08 14.80
CA LEU A 372 -47.52 3.84 14.84
C LEU A 372 -48.34 3.35 16.03
N MET A 373 -48.08 3.98 17.18
CA MET A 373 -49.02 4.05 18.30
C MET A 373 -49.44 5.51 18.47
N ALA A 374 -50.74 5.66 18.74
CA ALA A 374 -51.54 6.86 18.99
C ALA A 374 -51.93 7.67 17.76
#